data_AF-A0A527E879-F1
#
_entry.id   AF-A0A527E879-F1
#
_cell.length_a   1.000
_cell.length_b   1.000
_cell.length_c   1.000
_cell.angle_alpha   90.00
_cell.angle_beta   90.00
_cell.angle_gamma   90.00
#
_symmetry.space_group_name_H-M   'P 1'
#
loop_
_entity.id
_entity.type
_entity.pdbx_description
1 polymer ?
#
loop_
_entity_poly.entity_id
_entity_poly.type
_entity_poly.pdbx_seq_one_letter_code
_entity_poly.pdbx_strand_id
1 'polypeptide(L)'
;MFGGLGGAVPRRIEADPDALESAVHQRARRLELKLRRFIEKKMIAARGRNWSKQRVPGKTVTGWRARRQTDIDNGRTPSRLFDYAGFEDYRAIIEQKDNWAEVFEPFFKVKTSILETLRRLSMIRNPDAHYRIVTIEDFLDLHTEGRRLDAWMDAAS
;
A
#
# COMPACT_ATOMS: atom_id res chain seq x y z
N MET A 1 -0.49 25.53 49.95
CA MET A 1 0.66 25.54 49.02
C MET A 1 0.70 24.18 48.33
N PHE A 2 0.27 24.09 47.06
CA PHE A 2 0.32 22.85 46.30
C PHE A 2 1.64 22.79 45.54
N GLY A 3 2.51 21.84 45.92
CA GLY A 3 3.78 21.58 45.24
C GLY A 3 3.55 20.95 43.88
N GLY A 4 4.06 21.59 42.84
CA GLY A 4 3.97 21.12 41.46
C GLY A 4 4.86 19.89 41.22
N LEU A 5 4.24 18.78 40.83
CA LEU A 5 4.92 17.67 40.17
C LEU A 5 5.28 18.12 38.75
N GLY A 6 6.46 18.72 38.61
CA GLY A 6 7.12 18.92 37.32
C GLY A 6 7.57 17.58 36.75
N GLY A 7 6.62 16.78 36.28
CA GLY A 7 6.93 15.57 35.53
C GLY A 7 7.70 15.96 34.28
N ALA A 8 8.97 15.56 34.21
CA ALA A 8 9.76 15.69 32.99
C ALA A 8 8.97 15.02 31.86
N VAL A 9 8.46 15.82 30.93
CA VAL A 9 7.88 15.32 29.69
C VAL A 9 8.93 14.40 29.06
N PRO A 10 8.61 13.13 28.74
CA PRO A 10 9.59 12.24 28.12
C PRO A 10 10.22 12.95 26.92
N ARG A 11 11.55 12.94 26.83
CA ARG A 11 12.26 13.43 25.64
C ARG A 11 11.63 12.74 24.43
N ARG A 12 11.00 13.52 23.55
CA ARG A 12 10.51 13.03 22.27
C ARG A 12 11.73 12.41 21.59
N ILE A 13 11.64 11.13 21.20
CA ILE A 13 12.69 10.51 20.40
C ILE A 13 12.71 11.30 19.09
N GLU A 14 13.71 12.14 18.90
CA GLU A 14 13.89 12.89 17.66
C GLU A 14 14.68 12.00 16.70
N ALA A 15 13.97 11.39 15.75
CA ALA A 15 14.60 10.78 14.60
C ALA A 15 14.99 11.88 13.61
N ASP A 16 16.12 11.70 12.91
CA ASP A 16 16.47 12.52 11.75
C ASP A 16 15.30 12.48 10.74
N PRO A 17 14.63 13.62 10.47
CA PRO A 17 13.43 13.66 9.63
C PRO A 17 13.68 13.12 8.22
N ASP A 18 14.82 13.43 7.63
CA ASP A 18 15.17 13.01 6.26
C ASP A 18 15.42 11.49 6.21
N ALA A 19 16.11 10.96 7.24
CA ALA A 19 16.33 9.52 7.37
C ALA A 19 15.01 8.76 7.59
N LEU A 20 14.10 9.32 8.40
CA LEU A 20 12.78 8.75 8.66
C LEU A 20 11.90 8.72 7.40
N GLU A 21 11.83 9.84 6.68
CA GLU A 21 11.10 9.95 5.41
C GLU A 21 11.63 8.94 4.39
N SER A 22 12.95 8.87 4.21
CA SER A 22 13.59 7.88 3.32
C SER A 22 13.27 6.44 3.73
N ALA A 23 13.32 6.13 5.03
CA ALA A 23 13.00 4.80 5.54
C ALA A 23 11.53 4.41 5.27
N VAL A 24 10.59 5.33 5.50
CA VAL A 24 9.16 5.16 5.23
C VAL A 24 8.93 4.93 3.73
N HIS A 25 9.47 5.78 2.86
CA HIS A 25 9.30 5.63 1.41
C HIS A 25 9.88 4.31 0.89
N GLN A 26 11.08 3.95 1.31
CA GLN A 26 11.71 2.70 0.88
C GLN A 26 10.92 1.47 1.35
N ARG A 27 10.38 1.51 2.57
CA ARG A 27 9.61 0.40 3.11
C ARG A 27 8.23 0.29 2.45
N ALA A 28 7.53 1.40 2.25
CA ALA A 28 6.26 1.44 1.53
C ALA A 28 6.42 0.91 0.10
N ARG A 29 7.44 1.37 -0.63
CA ARG A 29 7.73 0.91 -2.00
C ARG A 29 8.00 -0.60 -2.06
N ARG A 30 8.75 -1.15 -1.09
CA ARG A 30 9.01 -2.59 -1.01
C ARG A 30 7.72 -3.39 -0.79
N LEU A 31 6.84 -2.92 0.10
CA LEU A 31 5.53 -3.53 0.35
C LEU A 31 4.63 -3.46 -0.88
N GLU A 32 4.56 -2.32 -1.59
CA GLU A 32 3.80 -2.19 -2.84
C GLU A 32 4.26 -3.21 -3.87
N LEU A 33 5.57 -3.36 -4.07
CA LEU A 33 6.13 -4.32 -5.02
C LEU A 33 5.85 -5.78 -4.63
N LYS A 34 5.94 -6.11 -3.34
CA LYS A 34 5.63 -7.47 -2.85
C LYS A 34 4.14 -7.79 -3.07
N LEU A 35 3.25 -6.88 -2.68
CA LEU A 35 1.81 -7.05 -2.86
C LEU A 35 1.41 -7.12 -4.34
N ARG A 36 2.02 -6.29 -5.20
CA ARG A 36 1.81 -6.33 -6.66
C ARG A 36 2.08 -7.73 -7.22
N ARG A 37 3.25 -8.28 -6.90
CA ARG A 37 3.66 -9.62 -7.35
C ARG A 37 2.71 -10.70 -6.83
N PHE A 38 2.28 -10.58 -5.58
CA PHE A 38 1.30 -11.49 -4.99
C PHE A 38 -0.04 -11.45 -5.74
N ILE A 39 -0.62 -10.26 -5.93
CA ILE A 39 -1.89 -10.06 -6.65
C ILE A 39 -1.77 -10.60 -8.07
N GLU A 40 -0.72 -10.23 -8.80
CA GLU A 40 -0.53 -10.70 -10.18
C GLU A 40 -0.42 -12.22 -10.23
N LYS A 41 0.37 -12.85 -9.36
CA LYS A 41 0.53 -14.30 -9.30
C LYS A 41 -0.80 -15.01 -9.06
N LYS A 42 -1.59 -14.57 -8.06
CA LYS A 42 -2.86 -15.20 -7.71
C LYS A 42 -3.93 -14.98 -8.78
N MET A 43 -4.01 -13.77 -9.34
CA MET A 43 -4.96 -13.46 -10.40
C MET A 43 -4.64 -14.19 -11.70
N ILE A 44 -3.36 -14.31 -12.09
CA ILE A 44 -2.96 -15.11 -13.26
C ILE A 44 -3.30 -16.59 -13.04
N ALA A 45 -3.05 -17.13 -11.85
CA ALA A 45 -3.38 -18.53 -11.55
C ALA A 45 -4.89 -18.80 -11.64
N ALA A 46 -5.74 -17.88 -11.16
CA ALA A 46 -7.19 -18.08 -11.14
C ALA A 46 -7.90 -17.70 -12.45
N ARG A 47 -7.43 -16.68 -13.18
CA ARG A 47 -8.14 -16.05 -14.30
C ARG A 47 -7.30 -15.87 -15.57
N GLY A 48 -6.05 -16.32 -15.56
CA GLY A 48 -5.14 -16.23 -16.70
C GLY A 48 -4.56 -14.83 -16.90
N ARG A 49 -3.73 -14.68 -17.94
CA ARG A 49 -2.93 -13.45 -18.18
C ARG A 49 -3.75 -12.19 -18.49
N ASN A 50 -5.00 -12.35 -18.93
CA ASN A 50 -5.89 -11.25 -19.30
C ASN A 50 -6.76 -10.75 -18.14
N TRP A 51 -6.53 -11.24 -16.91
CA TRP A 51 -7.31 -10.88 -15.73
C TRP A 51 -7.45 -9.36 -15.55
N SER A 52 -6.40 -8.59 -15.83
CA SER A 52 -6.38 -7.14 -15.59
C SER A 52 -7.36 -6.36 -16.47
N LYS A 53 -7.81 -6.94 -17.60
CA LYS A 53 -8.85 -6.36 -18.46
C LYS A 53 -10.26 -6.75 -18.05
N GLN A 54 -10.40 -7.88 -17.36
CA GLN A 54 -11.69 -8.52 -17.04
C GLN A 54 -12.13 -8.31 -15.59
N ARG A 55 -11.16 -8.17 -14.69
CA ARG A 55 -11.32 -8.27 -13.22
C ARG A 55 -10.77 -7.04 -12.50
N VAL A 56 -10.64 -5.92 -13.19
CA VAL A 56 -10.24 -4.65 -12.60
C VAL A 56 -11.32 -3.62 -12.91
N PRO A 57 -11.79 -2.86 -11.90
CA PRO A 57 -12.76 -1.79 -12.14
C PRO A 57 -12.26 -0.78 -13.18
N GLY A 58 -13.14 -0.35 -14.09
CA GLY A 58 -12.78 0.57 -15.17
C GLY A 58 -12.16 1.88 -14.69
N LYS A 59 -12.66 2.44 -13.57
CA LYS A 59 -12.10 3.65 -12.93
C LYS A 59 -10.62 3.47 -12.54
N THR A 60 -10.27 2.32 -11.99
CA THR A 60 -8.90 1.97 -11.60
C THR A 60 -7.98 1.91 -12.83
N VAL A 61 -8.44 1.26 -13.91
CA VAL A 61 -7.69 1.18 -15.17
C VAL A 61 -7.48 2.56 -15.80
N THR A 62 -8.49 3.44 -15.77
CA THR A 62 -8.38 4.82 -16.24
C THR A 62 -7.31 5.59 -15.46
N GLY A 63 -7.28 5.43 -14.14
CA GLY A 63 -6.24 6.05 -13.29
C GLY A 63 -4.82 5.56 -13.60
N TRP A 64 -4.65 4.30 -14.00
CA TRP A 64 -3.35 3.79 -14.45
C TRP A 64 -2.94 4.37 -15.80
N ARG A 65 -3.89 4.49 -16.73
CA ARG A 65 -3.63 5.09 -18.05
C ARG A 65 -3.24 6.55 -17.93
N ALA A 66 -3.89 7.31 -17.05
CA ALA A 66 -3.53 8.69 -16.77
C ALA A 66 -2.09 8.81 -16.25
N ARG A 67 -1.72 8.04 -15.21
CA ARG A 67 -0.35 8.01 -14.67
C ARG A 67 0.69 7.60 -15.72
N ARG A 68 0.36 6.62 -16.56
CA ARG A 68 1.22 6.20 -17.68
C ARG A 68 1.37 7.30 -18.73
N GLN A 69 0.31 8.03 -19.04
CA GLN A 69 0.36 9.15 -19.97
C GLN A 69 1.26 10.27 -19.42
N THR A 70 1.13 10.61 -18.13
CA THR A 70 2.01 11.58 -17.46
C THR A 70 3.48 11.18 -17.55
N ASP A 71 3.82 9.90 -17.39
CA ASP A 71 5.20 9.43 -17.57
C ASP A 71 5.69 9.62 -19.02
N ILE A 72 4.85 9.32 -20.02
CA ILE A 72 5.16 9.51 -21.44
C ILE A 72 5.38 11.00 -21.74
N ASP A 73 4.49 11.86 -21.26
CA ASP A 73 4.55 13.31 -21.45
C ASP A 73 5.81 13.90 -20.81
N ASN A 74 6.28 13.31 -19.71
CA ASN A 74 7.54 13.64 -19.05
C ASN A 74 8.78 12.99 -19.70
N GLY A 75 8.65 12.34 -20.85
CA GLY A 75 9.76 11.70 -21.57
C GLY A 75 10.29 10.40 -20.95
N ARG A 76 9.57 9.79 -20.00
CA ARG A 76 9.95 8.53 -19.36
C ARG A 76 9.48 7.33 -20.20
N THR A 77 10.24 6.24 -20.17
CA THR A 77 9.83 4.99 -20.82
C THR A 77 8.63 4.38 -20.10
N PRO A 78 7.48 4.22 -20.76
CA PRO A 78 6.27 3.71 -20.12
C PRO A 78 6.40 2.22 -19.77
N SER A 79 5.99 1.86 -18.56
CA SER A 79 5.96 0.47 -18.08
C SER A 79 4.63 -0.23 -18.40
N ARG A 80 4.44 -1.48 -17.94
CA ARG A 80 3.17 -2.21 -18.08
C ARG A 80 2.07 -1.49 -17.30
N LEU A 81 0.82 -1.60 -17.74
CA LEU A 81 -0.25 -0.81 -17.12
C LEU A 81 -0.44 -1.11 -15.62
N PHE A 82 -0.33 -2.38 -15.21
CA PHE A 82 -0.42 -2.76 -13.80
C PHE A 82 0.75 -2.23 -12.97
N ASP A 83 1.86 -1.83 -13.61
CA ASP A 83 2.99 -1.26 -12.88
C ASP A 83 2.72 0.13 -12.31
N TYR A 84 1.64 0.75 -12.75
CA TYR A 84 1.17 2.04 -12.23
C TYR A 84 0.28 1.90 -11.01
N ALA A 85 -0.14 0.68 -10.63
CA ALA A 85 -0.99 0.46 -9.47
C ALA A 85 -0.25 0.71 -8.14
N GLY A 86 -0.98 1.24 -7.15
CA GLY A 86 -0.56 1.38 -5.75
C GLY A 86 -1.61 0.84 -4.76
N PHE A 87 -1.45 1.12 -3.47
CA PHE A 87 -2.30 0.52 -2.41
C PHE A 87 -3.82 0.70 -2.60
N GLU A 88 -4.29 1.87 -3.00
CA GLU A 88 -5.73 2.09 -3.27
C GLU A 88 -6.23 1.27 -4.47
N ASP A 89 -5.39 1.10 -5.49
CA ASP A 89 -5.72 0.27 -6.64
C ASP A 89 -5.79 -1.21 -6.24
N TYR A 90 -4.86 -1.67 -5.40
CA TYR A 90 -4.86 -3.02 -4.84
C TYR A 90 -6.09 -3.26 -3.96
N ARG A 91 -6.47 -2.27 -3.15
CA ARG A 91 -7.69 -2.29 -2.35
C ARG A 91 -8.91 -2.48 -3.24
N ALA A 92 -9.06 -1.70 -4.31
CA ALA A 92 -10.17 -1.81 -5.25
C ALA A 92 -10.24 -3.18 -5.96
N ILE A 93 -9.09 -3.75 -6.32
CA ILE A 93 -9.01 -5.09 -6.94
C ILE A 93 -9.47 -6.17 -5.96
N ILE A 94 -8.99 -6.14 -4.71
CA ILE A 94 -9.33 -7.12 -3.68
C ILE A 94 -10.78 -6.97 -3.22
N GLU A 95 -11.30 -5.75 -3.22
CA GLU A 95 -12.67 -5.44 -2.81
C GLU A 95 -13.73 -5.96 -3.80
N GLN A 96 -13.38 -6.13 -5.08
CA GLN A 96 -14.32 -6.67 -6.07
C GLN A 96 -14.88 -8.01 -5.62
N LYS A 97 -16.21 -8.13 -5.61
CA LYS A 97 -16.95 -9.31 -5.09
C LYS A 97 -16.39 -10.63 -5.63
N ASP A 98 -16.24 -10.74 -6.94
CA ASP A 98 -15.78 -11.96 -7.60
C ASP A 98 -14.33 -12.27 -7.25
N ASN A 99 -13.45 -11.26 -7.27
CA ASN A 99 -12.04 -11.45 -6.94
C ASN A 99 -11.87 -11.87 -5.47
N TRP A 100 -12.67 -11.31 -4.57
CA TRP A 100 -12.67 -11.71 -3.17
C TRP A 100 -13.01 -13.19 -3.02
N ALA A 101 -14.21 -13.57 -3.46
CA ALA A 101 -14.73 -14.92 -3.27
C ALA A 101 -13.91 -15.99 -4.03
N GLU A 102 -13.42 -15.66 -5.22
CA GLU A 102 -12.77 -16.64 -6.09
C GLU A 102 -11.25 -16.72 -5.90
N VAL A 103 -10.61 -15.68 -5.35
CA VAL A 103 -9.15 -15.56 -5.33
C VAL A 103 -8.60 -15.22 -3.96
N PHE A 104 -9.13 -14.20 -3.27
CA PHE A 104 -8.43 -13.58 -2.15
C PHE A 104 -8.90 -14.04 -0.76
N GLU A 105 -10.14 -14.49 -0.63
CA GLU A 105 -10.73 -14.96 0.63
C GLU A 105 -9.87 -16.05 1.33
N PRO A 106 -9.36 -17.08 0.64
CA PRO A 106 -8.55 -18.12 1.29
C PRO A 106 -7.25 -17.59 1.93
N PHE A 107 -6.73 -16.46 1.45
CA PHE A 107 -5.45 -15.92 1.89
C PHE A 107 -5.61 -14.88 3.00
N PHE A 108 -6.54 -13.93 2.83
CA PHE A 108 -6.71 -12.84 3.79
C PHE A 108 -7.73 -13.15 4.88
N LYS A 109 -8.60 -14.14 4.67
CA LYS A 109 -9.65 -14.64 5.59
C LYS A 109 -10.75 -13.62 5.89
N VAL A 110 -10.39 -12.42 6.32
CA VAL A 110 -11.32 -11.35 6.72
C VAL A 110 -11.15 -10.15 5.81
N LYS A 111 -12.14 -9.91 4.95
CA LYS A 111 -12.12 -8.85 3.92
C LYS A 111 -11.85 -7.46 4.50
N THR A 112 -12.57 -7.08 5.55
CA THR A 112 -12.42 -5.76 6.19
C THR A 112 -11.02 -5.55 6.73
N SER A 113 -10.37 -6.59 7.27
CA SER A 113 -9.03 -6.49 7.85
C SER A 113 -7.98 -6.09 6.80
N ILE A 114 -7.99 -6.73 5.63
CA ILE A 114 -7.06 -6.38 4.54
C ILE A 114 -7.40 -5.01 3.92
N LEU A 115 -8.69 -4.69 3.73
CA LEU A 115 -9.08 -3.41 3.15
C LEU A 115 -8.69 -2.22 4.03
N GLU A 116 -8.83 -2.34 5.35
CA GLU A 116 -8.41 -1.32 6.30
C GLU A 116 -6.88 -1.22 6.41
N THR A 117 -6.17 -2.35 6.31
CA THR A 117 -4.70 -2.39 6.23
C THR A 117 -4.20 -1.59 5.01
N LEU A 118 -4.79 -1.83 3.82
CA LEU A 118 -4.40 -1.13 2.59
C LEU A 118 -4.75 0.36 2.62
N ARG A 119 -5.87 0.73 3.27
CA ARG A 119 -6.26 2.13 3.46
C ARG A 119 -5.27 2.89 4.36
N ARG A 120 -4.77 2.28 5.44
CA ARG A 120 -3.74 2.91 6.27
C ARG A 120 -2.42 3.07 5.51
N LEU A 121 -2.01 2.03 4.78
CA LEU A 121 -0.81 2.06 3.95
C LEU A 121 -0.87 3.12 2.84
N SER A 122 -2.04 3.34 2.23
CA SER A 122 -2.20 4.35 1.18
C SER A 122 -2.07 5.78 1.70
N MET A 123 -2.58 6.06 2.91
CA MET A 123 -2.44 7.37 3.57
C MET A 123 -0.97 7.71 3.86
N ILE A 124 -0.17 6.71 4.27
CA ILE A 124 1.26 6.89 4.53
C ILE A 124 2.04 7.10 3.22
N ARG A 125 1.66 6.39 2.14
CA ARG A 125 2.37 6.41 0.85
C ARG A 125 2.05 7.62 -0.02
N ASN A 126 0.92 8.31 0.20
CA ASN A 126 0.40 9.29 -0.73
C ASN A 126 1.48 10.32 -1.17
N PRO A 127 1.86 10.37 -2.45
CA PRO A 127 2.86 11.32 -2.94
C PRO A 127 2.43 12.78 -2.75
N ASP A 128 1.13 13.09 -2.72
CA ASP A 128 0.66 14.45 -2.43
C ASP A 128 0.84 14.84 -0.94
N ALA A 129 1.29 13.89 -0.10
CA ALA A 129 1.65 14.16 1.28
C ALA A 129 3.02 14.85 1.43
N HIS A 130 3.64 15.36 0.35
CA HIS A 130 4.88 16.15 0.40
C HIS A 130 4.83 17.37 1.33
N TYR A 131 3.65 17.81 1.79
CA TYR A 131 3.50 18.86 2.81
C TYR A 131 3.32 18.33 4.25
N ARG A 132 3.15 17.01 4.44
CA ARG A 132 2.97 16.40 5.77
C ARG A 132 4.32 15.85 6.26
N ILE A 133 4.76 16.34 7.41
CA ILE A 133 5.92 15.79 8.12
C ILE A 133 5.65 14.31 8.43
N VAL A 134 6.55 13.43 7.97
CA VAL A 134 6.52 12.01 8.31
C VAL A 134 6.84 11.86 9.79
N THR A 135 6.00 11.14 10.51
CA THR A 135 6.12 10.94 11.96
C THR A 135 6.65 9.54 12.29
N ILE A 136 7.13 9.36 13.53
CA ILE A 136 7.55 8.03 14.01
C ILE A 136 6.35 7.09 14.04
N GLU A 137 5.17 7.62 14.35
CA GLU A 137 3.90 6.90 14.31
C GLU A 137 3.62 6.33 12.92
N ASP A 138 3.84 7.12 11.85
CA ASP A 138 3.69 6.64 10.48
C ASP A 138 4.64 5.47 10.16
N PHE A 139 5.87 5.53 10.66
CA PHE A 139 6.84 4.46 10.50
C PHE A 139 6.42 3.20 11.27
N LEU A 140 5.92 3.34 12.50
CA LEU A 140 5.43 2.23 13.32
C LEU A 140 4.18 1.58 12.72
N ASP A 141 3.25 2.40 12.21
CA ASP A 141 2.05 1.92 11.52
C ASP A 141 2.43 1.19 10.24
N LEU A 142 3.29 1.75 9.40
CA LEU A 142 3.83 1.09 8.21
C LEU A 142 4.54 -0.23 8.56
N HIS A 143 5.29 -0.24 9.66
CA HIS A 143 5.97 -1.45 10.11
C HIS A 143 4.97 -2.54 10.49
N THR A 144 4.00 -2.20 11.32
CA THR A 144 3.00 -3.12 11.87
C THR A 144 2.08 -3.66 10.79
N GLU A 145 1.53 -2.78 9.96
CA GLU A 145 0.65 -3.16 8.84
C GLU A 145 1.43 -3.96 7.78
N GLY A 146 2.68 -3.58 7.50
CA GLY A 146 3.56 -4.35 6.62
C GLY A 146 3.79 -5.78 7.11
N ARG A 147 4.06 -5.95 8.41
CA ARG A 147 4.23 -7.29 9.03
C ARG A 147 2.98 -8.14 8.94
N ARG A 148 1.80 -7.55 9.15
CA ARG A 148 0.50 -8.24 9.00
C ARG A 148 0.28 -8.69 7.55
N LEU A 149 0.55 -7.78 6.60
CA LEU A 149 0.42 -8.08 5.17
C LEU A 149 1.37 -9.21 4.75
N ASP A 150 2.61 -9.18 5.22
CA ASP A 150 3.60 -10.24 5.01
C ASP A 150 3.09 -11.58 5.54
N ALA A 151 2.58 -11.61 6.77
CA ALA A 151 2.06 -12.85 7.36
C ALA A 151 0.95 -13.50 6.52
N TRP A 152 0.04 -12.70 5.94
CA TRP A 152 -0.99 -13.23 5.04
C TRP A 152 -0.41 -13.77 3.72
N MET A 153 0.54 -13.05 3.13
CA MET A 153 1.14 -13.47 1.85
C MET A 153 2.07 -14.68 2.00
N ASP A 154 2.76 -14.80 3.13
CA ASP A 154 3.71 -15.87 3.41
C ASP A 154 2.96 -17.16 3.81
N ALA A 155 1.85 -17.07 4.56
CA ALA A 155 0.97 -18.21 4.85
C ALA A 155 0.27 -18.78 3.58
N ALA A 156 0.35 -18.05 2.47
CA ALA A 156 -0.27 -18.35 1.19
C ALA A 156 0.74 -18.83 0.12
N SER A 157 2.02 -18.94 0.49
CA SER A 157 3.14 -19.35 -0.37
C SER A 157 3.38 -20.85 -0.28
#